data_AF-A0A9D8Q1J9-F1
#
_entry.id   AF-A0A9D8Q1J9-F1
#
_cell.length_a   1.000
_cell.length_b   1.000
_cell.length_c   1.000
_cell.angle_alpha   90.00
_cell.angle_beta   90.00
_cell.angle_gamma   90.00
#
_symmetry.space_group_name_H-M   'P 1'
#
loop_
_entity.id
_entity.type
_entity.pdbx_description
1 polymer ?
#
loop_
_entity_poly.entity_id
_entity_poly.type
_entity_poly.pdbx_seq_one_letter_code
_entity_poly.pdbx_strand_id
1 'polypeptide(L)'
;MRGAPMTPAGWTAGPDALDLPYRFEQRFGRRMRVLHIGNIANYAFVNARMQRRAGIDAYCIEPGFFHIMACPEWLEAPIEGDHGDDRTPKWSRVDLGGYKRPDWFVLGEEGLAFRYLAARQHGQAEEARKLQRQIAFHARSYAQDMPLPAGVMKALLTSRNPLAMRLRHYVKRLLRGPGKALPAAAEAEAMPAAGSFAIEPPPAVLPFIQRSALWRDTLAWYDVIQGYTIQSVYPAAAGLPNFLSYELGTIRGLPFEETPEGRLTRWVYRMSPEVFVTNSDCMPAAEALGLDMGHVHKVLHAFDI
;
A
#
# COMPACT_ATOMS: atom_id res chain seq x y z
N MET A 1 -8.93 33.14 7.64
CA MET A 1 -9.72 32.41 8.67
C MET A 1 -9.71 30.94 8.28
N ARG A 2 -9.06 30.11 9.09
CA ARG A 2 -8.84 28.68 8.81
C ARG A 2 -10.13 27.92 9.12
N GLY A 3 -10.68 27.22 8.13
CA GLY A 3 -11.79 26.29 8.34
C GLY A 3 -11.29 25.13 9.20
N ALA A 4 -11.97 24.90 10.33
CA ALA A 4 -11.78 23.72 11.16
C ALA A 4 -11.94 22.44 10.32
N PRO A 5 -11.32 21.31 10.69
CA PRO A 5 -11.66 20.03 10.09
C PRO A 5 -13.15 19.80 10.28
N MET A 6 -13.91 19.79 9.19
CA MET A 6 -15.29 19.37 9.23
C MET A 6 -15.33 17.88 9.52
N THR A 7 -15.35 17.50 10.80
CA THR A 7 -16.16 16.35 11.19
C THR A 7 -17.57 16.66 10.67
N PRO A 8 -18.14 15.86 9.74
CA PRO A 8 -19.46 16.14 9.21
C PRO A 8 -20.44 16.22 10.38
N ALA A 9 -21.10 17.37 10.53
CA ALA A 9 -22.05 17.60 11.60
C ALA A 9 -23.09 16.46 11.63
N GLY A 10 -23.18 15.76 12.78
CA GLY A 10 -24.23 14.78 13.05
C GLY A 10 -23.86 13.29 12.92
N TRP A 11 -22.58 12.91 12.82
CA TRP A 11 -22.20 11.50 12.98
C TRP A 11 -22.05 11.15 14.46
N THR A 12 -22.95 10.31 14.98
CA THR A 12 -22.74 9.61 16.26
C THR A 12 -22.23 8.21 15.97
N ALA A 13 -21.21 7.74 16.69
CA ALA A 13 -20.93 6.32 16.76
C ALA A 13 -22.20 5.65 17.32
N GLY A 14 -22.77 4.71 16.57
CA GLY A 14 -23.92 3.92 17.00
C GLY A 14 -23.51 3.02 18.17
N PRO A 15 -24.47 2.33 18.79
CA PRO A 15 -24.19 1.48 19.94
C PRO A 15 -23.30 0.27 19.60
N ASP A 16 -23.24 -0.16 18.34
CA ASP A 16 -22.43 -1.29 17.88
C ASP A 16 -21.52 -0.86 16.72
N ALA A 17 -20.20 -1.07 16.83
CA ALA A 17 -19.28 -0.75 15.75
C ALA A 17 -19.55 -1.58 14.47
N LEU A 18 -20.19 -2.75 14.60
CA LEU A 18 -20.51 -3.64 13.49
C LEU A 18 -21.62 -3.09 12.58
N ASP A 19 -22.44 -2.15 13.07
CA ASP A 19 -23.49 -1.51 12.27
C ASP A 19 -22.96 -0.36 11.39
N LEU A 20 -21.69 0.03 11.58
CA LEU A 20 -21.09 1.20 10.94
C LEU A 20 -21.18 1.15 9.42
N PRO A 21 -20.86 0.03 8.73
CA PRO A 21 -20.97 -0.03 7.28
C PRO A 21 -22.39 0.25 6.78
N TYR A 22 -23.39 -0.27 7.48
CA TYR A 22 -24.80 -0.07 7.15
C TYR A 22 -25.25 1.37 7.37
N ARG A 23 -24.95 1.95 8.54
CA ARG A 23 -25.28 3.35 8.83
C ARG A 23 -24.58 4.32 7.88
N PHE A 24 -23.33 4.02 7.51
CA PHE A 24 -22.60 4.78 6.52
C PHE A 24 -23.30 4.72 5.16
N GLU A 25 -23.69 3.53 4.70
CA GLU A 25 -24.40 3.35 3.42
C GLU A 25 -25.75 4.07 3.40
N GLN A 26 -26.54 3.97 4.47
CA GLN A 26 -27.80 4.73 4.59
C GLN A 26 -27.59 6.25 4.51
N ARG A 27 -26.51 6.76 5.12
CA ARG A 27 -26.25 8.20 5.20
C ARG A 27 -25.71 8.79 3.90
N PHE A 28 -24.83 8.05 3.23
CA PHE A 28 -24.05 8.54 2.09
C PHE A 28 -24.46 7.91 0.75
N GLY A 29 -25.38 6.94 0.74
CA GLY A 29 -25.87 6.28 -0.47
C GLY A 29 -24.82 5.42 -1.18
N ARG A 30 -23.72 5.08 -0.50
CA ARG A 30 -22.64 4.23 -1.00
C ARG A 30 -21.93 3.53 0.14
N ARG A 31 -21.25 2.43 -0.16
CA ARG A 31 -20.40 1.71 0.78
C ARG A 31 -19.21 2.57 1.23
N MET A 32 -18.77 2.33 2.47
CA MET A 32 -17.51 2.86 2.98
C MET A 32 -16.34 2.26 2.21
N ARG A 33 -15.34 3.08 1.90
CA ARG A 33 -14.16 2.71 1.13
C ARG A 33 -12.95 2.78 2.04
N VAL A 34 -12.24 1.67 2.19
CA VAL A 34 -11.05 1.58 3.04
C VAL A 34 -9.86 1.15 2.21
N LEU A 35 -8.74 1.85 2.34
CA LEU A 35 -7.48 1.43 1.73
C LEU A 35 -6.50 1.00 2.81
N HIS A 36 -5.96 -0.20 2.65
CA HIS A 36 -4.84 -0.70 3.42
C HIS A 36 -3.55 -0.56 2.61
N ILE A 37 -2.49 -0.03 3.23
CA ILE A 37 -1.17 0.16 2.57
C ILE A 37 -0.09 -0.55 3.40
N GLY A 38 0.59 -1.49 2.77
CA GLY A 38 1.53 -2.43 3.41
C GLY A 38 0.81 -3.64 3.97
N ASN A 39 1.28 -4.83 3.66
CA ASN A 39 0.71 -6.12 4.03
C ASN A 39 1.70 -7.01 4.78
N ILE A 40 2.40 -6.43 5.76
CA ILE A 40 3.34 -7.20 6.58
C ILE A 40 2.59 -8.35 7.27
N ALA A 41 3.12 -9.57 7.15
CA ALA A 41 2.55 -10.78 7.74
C ALA A 41 1.05 -10.99 7.45
N ASN A 42 0.58 -10.56 6.27
CA ASN A 42 -0.81 -10.66 5.82
C ASN A 42 -1.86 -9.90 6.66
N TYR A 43 -1.46 -9.04 7.60
CA TYR A 43 -2.42 -8.32 8.44
C TYR A 43 -3.38 -7.44 7.65
N ALA A 44 -2.89 -6.74 6.62
CA ALA A 44 -3.72 -5.88 5.77
C ALA A 44 -4.69 -6.69 4.92
N PHE A 45 -4.22 -7.80 4.34
CA PHE A 45 -5.05 -8.70 3.57
C PHE A 45 -6.19 -9.28 4.42
N VAL A 46 -5.90 -9.75 5.62
CA VAL A 46 -6.91 -10.32 6.53
C VAL A 46 -7.93 -9.26 6.96
N ASN A 47 -7.46 -8.06 7.37
CA ASN A 47 -8.35 -6.95 7.72
C ASN A 47 -9.26 -6.56 6.55
N ALA A 48 -8.68 -6.35 5.35
CA ALA A 48 -9.45 -6.02 4.16
C ALA A 48 -10.48 -7.12 3.84
N ARG A 49 -10.11 -8.40 3.94
CA ARG A 49 -11.04 -9.52 3.69
C ARG A 49 -12.22 -9.51 4.64
N MET A 50 -11.99 -9.37 5.95
CA MET A 50 -13.06 -9.30 6.95
C MET A 50 -13.96 -8.08 6.73
N GLN A 51 -13.37 -6.91 6.46
CA GLN A 51 -14.12 -5.69 6.12
C GLN A 51 -15.01 -5.89 4.88
N ARG A 52 -14.51 -6.56 3.85
CA ARG A 52 -15.29 -6.90 2.66
C ARG A 52 -16.46 -7.83 2.95
N ARG A 53 -16.28 -8.83 3.82
CA ARG A 53 -17.38 -9.69 4.30
C ARG A 53 -18.46 -8.90 5.05
N ALA A 54 -18.06 -7.82 5.73
CA ALA A 54 -18.96 -6.89 6.42
C ALA A 54 -19.56 -5.78 5.50
N GLY A 55 -19.38 -5.87 4.18
CA GLY A 55 -19.97 -4.92 3.23
C GLY A 55 -19.17 -3.63 2.99
N ILE A 56 -17.95 -3.52 3.51
CA ILE A 56 -17.04 -2.40 3.24
C ILE A 56 -16.31 -2.65 1.92
N ASP A 57 -16.16 -1.62 1.08
CA ASP A 57 -15.31 -1.70 -0.11
C ASP A 57 -13.83 -1.48 0.27
N ALA A 58 -13.22 -2.51 0.86
CA ALA A 58 -11.83 -2.47 1.28
C ALA A 58 -10.88 -2.96 0.18
N TYR A 59 -9.73 -2.30 0.05
CA TYR A 59 -8.64 -2.62 -0.86
C TYR A 59 -7.34 -2.71 -0.09
N CYS A 60 -6.38 -3.48 -0.59
CA CYS A 60 -5.07 -3.62 0.01
C CYS A 60 -3.99 -3.50 -1.06
N ILE A 61 -2.98 -2.67 -0.80
CA ILE A 61 -1.80 -2.56 -1.66
C ILE A 61 -0.53 -2.82 -0.85
N GLU A 62 0.44 -3.48 -1.47
CA GLU A 62 1.80 -3.67 -0.97
C GLU A 62 2.79 -3.04 -1.97
N PRO A 63 3.19 -1.78 -1.73
CA PRO A 63 4.11 -1.07 -2.61
C PRO A 63 5.55 -1.55 -2.44
N GLY A 64 6.03 -2.37 -3.37
CA GLY A 64 7.46 -2.67 -3.54
C GLY A 64 8.07 -3.67 -2.55
N PHE A 65 7.27 -4.34 -1.71
CA PHE A 65 7.75 -5.39 -0.80
C PHE A 65 7.20 -6.76 -1.24
N PHE A 66 8.06 -7.58 -1.85
CA PHE A 66 7.67 -8.85 -2.49
C PHE A 66 7.85 -10.07 -1.60
N HIS A 67 8.08 -9.89 -0.30
CA HIS A 67 8.31 -10.99 0.63
C HIS A 67 7.10 -11.93 0.69
N ILE A 68 7.34 -13.22 0.87
CA ILE A 68 6.31 -14.27 0.89
C ILE A 68 5.22 -13.99 1.93
N MET A 69 5.62 -13.56 3.12
CA MET A 69 4.68 -13.16 4.19
C MET A 69 3.80 -11.93 3.86
N ALA A 70 4.11 -11.19 2.79
CA ALA A 70 3.26 -10.10 2.29
C ALA A 70 2.34 -10.55 1.13
N CYS A 71 2.45 -11.80 0.71
CA CYS A 71 1.64 -12.39 -0.34
C CYS A 71 0.45 -13.16 0.28
N PRO A 72 -0.79 -12.93 -0.19
CA PRO A 72 -1.95 -13.70 0.24
C PRO A 72 -1.83 -15.21 0.01
N GLU A 73 -1.06 -15.61 -1.01
CA GLU A 73 -0.73 -17.01 -1.30
C GLU A 73 -0.16 -17.74 -0.07
N TRP A 74 0.65 -17.05 0.74
CA TRP A 74 1.24 -17.61 1.97
C TRP A 74 0.20 -18.04 3.00
N LEU A 75 -0.94 -17.34 3.04
CA LEU A 75 -2.02 -17.63 3.99
C LEU A 75 -3.09 -18.55 3.39
N GLU A 76 -3.42 -18.37 2.11
CA GLU A 76 -4.62 -18.92 1.51
C GLU A 76 -4.39 -20.16 0.65
N ALA A 77 -3.20 -20.32 0.09
CA ALA A 77 -2.94 -21.36 -0.87
C ALA A 77 -2.27 -22.56 -0.19
N PRO A 78 -2.64 -23.80 -0.55
CA PRO A 78 -1.79 -24.95 -0.30
C PRO A 78 -0.54 -24.78 -1.18
N ILE A 79 0.58 -24.37 -0.59
CA ILE A 79 1.84 -24.21 -1.31
C ILE A 79 2.54 -25.56 -1.36
N GLU A 80 2.55 -26.19 -2.54
CA GLU A 80 3.25 -27.45 -2.77
C GLU A 80 4.42 -27.24 -3.74
N GLY A 81 5.64 -27.58 -3.30
CA GLY A 81 6.88 -27.41 -4.06
C GLY A 81 7.85 -26.43 -3.42
N ASP A 82 8.90 -26.05 -4.17
CA ASP A 82 9.93 -25.10 -3.73
C ASP A 82 9.77 -23.75 -4.45
N HIS A 83 9.29 -22.74 -3.71
CA HIS A 83 9.13 -21.37 -4.21
C HIS A 83 10.45 -20.58 -4.26
N GLY A 84 11.55 -21.12 -3.74
CA GLY A 84 12.86 -20.48 -3.71
C GLY A 84 13.02 -19.47 -2.56
N ASP A 85 13.44 -18.25 -2.88
CA ASP A 85 13.75 -17.22 -1.87
C ASP A 85 12.48 -16.57 -1.33
N ASP A 86 12.30 -16.59 0.00
CA ASP A 86 11.19 -15.94 0.70
C ASP A 86 11.08 -14.44 0.42
N ARG A 87 12.17 -13.75 0.07
CA ARG A 87 12.10 -12.33 -0.31
C ARG A 87 11.43 -12.09 -1.65
N THR A 88 11.47 -13.09 -2.53
CA THR A 88 10.96 -13.03 -3.90
C THR A 88 10.45 -14.41 -4.36
N PRO A 89 9.34 -14.90 -3.79
CA PRO A 89 8.85 -16.24 -4.05
C PRO A 89 8.46 -16.39 -5.52
N LYS A 90 8.85 -17.53 -6.09
CA LYS A 90 8.61 -17.88 -7.48
C LYS A 90 7.35 -18.72 -7.60
N TRP A 91 6.21 -18.03 -7.61
CA TRP A 91 4.89 -18.65 -7.66
C TRP A 91 4.66 -19.56 -8.88
N SER A 92 5.44 -19.41 -9.96
CA SER A 92 5.36 -20.32 -11.11
C SER A 92 5.96 -21.72 -10.87
N ARG A 93 6.67 -21.91 -9.75
CA ARG A 93 7.37 -23.17 -9.40
C ARG A 93 6.63 -24.05 -8.40
N VAL A 94 5.53 -23.55 -7.85
CA VAL A 94 4.74 -24.24 -6.84
C VAL A 94 3.32 -24.44 -7.37
N ASP A 95 2.67 -25.50 -6.91
CA ASP A 95 1.22 -25.61 -7.01
C ASP A 95 0.60 -24.78 -5.89
N LEU A 96 -0.46 -24.05 -6.22
CA LEU A 96 -1.25 -23.22 -5.31
C LEU A 96 -2.68 -23.76 -5.15
N GLY A 97 -2.95 -24.99 -5.59
CA GLY A 97 -4.29 -25.61 -5.51
C GLY A 97 -5.35 -24.85 -6.28
N GLY A 98 -4.96 -24.16 -7.36
CA GLY A 98 -5.87 -23.30 -8.14
C GLY A 98 -6.18 -21.93 -7.51
N TYR A 99 -5.53 -21.57 -6.39
CA TYR A 99 -5.69 -20.24 -5.78
C TYR A 99 -5.40 -19.12 -6.78
N LYS A 100 -6.23 -18.07 -6.72
CA LYS A 100 -6.04 -16.84 -7.49
C LYS A 100 -6.14 -15.65 -6.55
N ARG A 101 -5.08 -14.85 -6.54
CA ARG A 101 -5.04 -13.58 -5.82
C ARG A 101 -6.22 -12.70 -6.24
N PRO A 102 -6.95 -12.12 -5.27
CA PRO A 102 -8.09 -11.26 -5.57
C PRO A 102 -7.67 -9.92 -6.20
N ASP A 103 -8.56 -9.32 -6.98
CA ASP A 103 -8.31 -8.05 -7.69
C ASP A 103 -8.29 -6.81 -6.78
N TRP A 104 -8.80 -6.95 -5.56
CA TRP A 104 -8.75 -5.94 -4.50
C TRP A 104 -7.43 -5.95 -3.70
N PHE A 105 -6.55 -6.94 -3.95
CA PHE A 105 -5.20 -6.98 -3.39
C PHE A 105 -4.17 -6.76 -4.49
N VAL A 106 -3.26 -5.80 -4.29
CA VAL A 106 -2.26 -5.42 -5.29
C VAL A 106 -0.87 -5.46 -4.66
N LEU A 107 0.01 -6.29 -5.20
CA LEU A 107 1.43 -6.32 -4.84
C LEU A 107 2.24 -5.99 -6.08
N GLY A 108 3.00 -4.90 -6.01
CA GLY A 108 3.66 -4.35 -7.19
C GLY A 108 4.47 -3.09 -6.92
N GLU A 109 5.10 -2.57 -7.97
CA GLU A 109 5.76 -1.26 -7.92
C GLU A 109 4.75 -0.16 -7.57
N GLU A 110 5.19 0.80 -6.76
CA GLU A 110 4.38 1.86 -6.17
C GLU A 110 3.54 2.63 -7.20
N GLY A 111 4.19 3.15 -8.26
CA GLY A 111 3.51 3.92 -9.30
C GLY A 111 2.48 3.09 -10.07
N LEU A 112 2.78 1.83 -10.37
CA LEU A 112 1.82 0.92 -11.00
C LEU A 112 0.62 0.61 -10.09
N ALA A 113 0.86 0.39 -8.79
CA ALA A 113 -0.19 0.09 -7.82
C ALA A 113 -1.18 1.25 -7.69
N PHE A 114 -0.70 2.48 -7.48
CA PHE A 114 -1.58 3.65 -7.37
C PHE A 114 -2.31 3.97 -8.67
N ARG A 115 -1.66 3.82 -9.84
CA ARG A 115 -2.34 3.97 -11.13
C ARG A 115 -3.46 2.95 -11.33
N TYR A 116 -3.25 1.71 -10.87
CA TYR A 116 -4.28 0.67 -10.94
C TYR A 116 -5.49 1.05 -10.09
N LEU A 117 -5.27 1.53 -8.87
CA LEU A 117 -6.34 2.04 -8.01
C LEU A 117 -7.06 3.23 -8.67
N ALA A 118 -6.34 4.22 -9.21
CA ALA A 118 -6.94 5.36 -9.91
C ALA A 118 -7.83 4.90 -11.09
N ALA A 119 -7.33 3.97 -11.92
CA ALA A 119 -8.10 3.43 -13.04
C ALA A 119 -9.37 2.71 -12.56
N ARG A 120 -9.29 1.95 -11.46
CA ARG A 120 -10.44 1.31 -10.81
C ARG A 120 -11.48 2.35 -10.34
N GLN A 121 -11.03 3.42 -9.70
CA GLN A 121 -11.89 4.48 -9.16
C GLN A 121 -12.66 5.23 -10.26
N HIS A 122 -12.01 5.46 -11.39
CA HIS A 122 -12.62 6.14 -12.55
C HIS A 122 -13.40 5.20 -13.48
N GLY A 123 -13.62 3.93 -13.11
CA GLY A 123 -14.36 2.96 -13.94
C GLY A 123 -13.64 2.57 -15.23
N GLN A 124 -12.32 2.79 -15.33
CA GLN A 124 -11.52 2.54 -16.53
C GLN A 124 -11.09 1.07 -16.62
N ALA A 125 -12.06 0.18 -16.85
CA ALA A 125 -11.87 -1.27 -16.79
C ALA A 125 -10.78 -1.82 -17.72
N GLU A 126 -10.58 -1.21 -18.90
CA GLU A 126 -9.51 -1.62 -19.84
C GLU A 126 -8.12 -1.24 -19.34
N GLU A 127 -7.96 -0.02 -18.84
CA GLU A 127 -6.69 0.45 -18.29
C GLU A 127 -6.35 -0.31 -17.01
N ALA A 128 -7.33 -0.59 -16.14
CA ALA A 128 -7.15 -1.42 -14.96
C ALA A 128 -6.66 -2.84 -15.33
N ARG A 129 -7.25 -3.50 -16.33
CA ARG A 129 -6.80 -4.81 -16.82
C ARG A 129 -5.39 -4.78 -17.41
N LYS A 130 -5.04 -3.69 -18.10
CA LYS A 130 -3.68 -3.48 -18.63
C LYS A 130 -2.67 -3.28 -17.50
N LEU A 131 -2.99 -2.45 -16.51
CA LEU A 131 -2.14 -2.21 -15.34
C LEU A 131 -1.96 -3.49 -14.51
N GLN A 132 -3.01 -4.28 -14.32
CA GLN A 132 -2.91 -5.57 -13.62
C GLN A 132 -1.92 -6.53 -14.32
N ARG A 133 -1.93 -6.58 -15.66
CA ARG A 133 -0.94 -7.34 -16.42
C ARG A 133 0.48 -6.78 -16.25
N GLN A 134 0.64 -5.46 -16.22
CA GLN A 134 1.93 -4.81 -15.98
C GLN A 134 2.47 -5.09 -14.57
N ILE A 135 1.60 -5.04 -13.55
CA ILE A 135 1.92 -5.37 -12.16
C ILE A 135 2.37 -6.82 -12.05
N ALA A 136 1.58 -7.77 -12.56
CA ALA A 136 1.90 -9.19 -12.51
C ALA A 136 3.22 -9.50 -13.24
N PHE A 137 3.44 -8.86 -14.39
CA PHE A 137 4.68 -8.99 -15.14
C PHE A 137 5.89 -8.42 -14.37
N HIS A 138 5.73 -7.22 -13.78
CA HIS A 138 6.78 -6.58 -12.99
C HIS A 138 7.16 -7.45 -11.78
N ALA A 139 6.18 -7.96 -11.03
CA ALA A 139 6.40 -8.85 -9.89
C ALA A 139 7.20 -10.09 -10.29
N ARG A 140 6.81 -10.77 -11.38
CA ARG A 140 7.55 -11.92 -11.92
C ARG A 140 8.97 -11.55 -12.35
N SER A 141 9.15 -10.41 -12.99
CA SER A 141 10.48 -9.96 -13.43
C SER A 141 11.39 -9.64 -12.26
N TYR A 142 10.85 -8.99 -11.22
CA TYR A 142 11.56 -8.70 -9.98
C TYR A 142 12.01 -10.00 -9.29
N ALA A 143 11.11 -10.98 -9.20
CA ALA A 143 11.41 -12.31 -8.66
C ALA A 143 12.26 -13.22 -9.57
N GLN A 144 12.61 -12.74 -10.79
CA GLN A 144 13.24 -13.58 -11.83
C GLN A 144 12.45 -14.86 -12.12
N ASP A 145 11.12 -14.78 -11.97
CA ASP A 145 10.14 -15.85 -12.13
C ASP A 145 9.51 -15.81 -13.52
N MET A 146 10.36 -15.91 -14.55
CA MET A 146 9.92 -15.89 -15.93
C MET A 146 9.85 -17.33 -16.46
N PRO A 147 8.73 -17.75 -17.09
CA PRO A 147 8.56 -19.11 -17.61
C PRO A 147 9.41 -19.40 -18.87
N LEU A 148 10.34 -18.51 -19.22
CA LEU A 148 11.29 -18.75 -20.30
C LEU A 148 12.48 -19.57 -19.76
N PRO A 149 12.95 -20.60 -20.47
CA PRO A 149 14.16 -21.32 -20.06
C PRO A 149 15.30 -20.33 -19.84
N ALA A 150 16.05 -20.46 -18.74
CA ALA A 150 17.13 -19.53 -18.37
C ALA A 150 18.14 -19.32 -19.53
N GLY A 151 18.36 -20.35 -20.35
CA GLY A 151 19.18 -20.29 -21.56
C GLY A 151 18.62 -19.40 -22.66
N VAL A 152 17.30 -19.33 -22.84
CA VAL A 152 16.64 -18.47 -23.83
C VAL A 152 16.72 -17.01 -23.41
N MET A 153 16.46 -16.69 -22.14
CA MET A 153 16.60 -15.31 -21.64
C MET A 153 18.05 -14.84 -21.69
N LYS A 154 19.01 -15.67 -21.27
CA LYS A 154 20.45 -15.39 -21.38
C LYS A 154 20.84 -15.19 -22.84
N ALA A 155 20.43 -16.08 -23.74
CA ALA A 155 20.67 -15.94 -25.17
C ALA A 155 20.04 -14.66 -25.75
N LEU A 156 18.83 -14.28 -25.35
CA LEU A 156 18.17 -13.05 -25.81
C LEU A 156 18.86 -11.78 -25.27
N LEU A 157 19.38 -11.84 -24.04
CA LEU A 157 20.09 -10.74 -23.40
C LEU A 157 21.52 -10.58 -23.95
N THR A 158 22.20 -11.67 -24.28
CA THR A 158 23.59 -11.68 -24.80
C THR A 158 23.69 -11.72 -26.31
N SER A 159 22.59 -11.97 -27.03
CA SER A 159 22.59 -12.06 -28.49
C SER A 159 22.89 -10.70 -29.13
N ARG A 160 23.81 -10.73 -30.10
CA ARG A 160 24.14 -9.61 -31.00
C ARG A 160 23.30 -9.62 -32.28
N ASN A 161 22.35 -10.55 -32.43
CA ASN A 161 21.50 -10.64 -33.60
C ASN A 161 20.51 -9.45 -33.66
N PRO A 162 20.40 -8.72 -34.79
CA PRO A 162 19.53 -7.56 -34.94
C PRO A 162 18.06 -7.81 -34.60
N LEU A 163 17.52 -8.99 -34.91
CA LEU A 163 16.15 -9.39 -34.60
C LEU A 163 15.96 -9.66 -33.12
N ALA A 164 16.91 -10.34 -32.48
CA ALA A 164 16.90 -10.56 -31.03
C ALA A 164 17.06 -9.26 -30.25
N MET A 165 17.87 -8.32 -30.75
CA MET A 165 17.98 -6.98 -30.16
C MET A 165 16.70 -6.15 -30.32
N ARG A 166 16.01 -6.27 -31.46
CA ARG A 166 14.69 -5.65 -31.70
C ARG A 166 13.63 -6.27 -30.82
N LEU A 167 13.61 -7.58 -30.66
CA LEU A 167 12.71 -8.28 -29.74
C LEU A 167 13.01 -7.91 -28.29
N ARG A 168 14.28 -7.83 -27.90
CA ARG A 168 14.72 -7.33 -26.58
C ARG A 168 14.29 -5.89 -26.36
N HIS A 169 14.42 -5.01 -27.37
CA HIS A 169 13.95 -3.63 -27.30
C HIS A 169 12.43 -3.55 -27.24
N TYR A 170 11.73 -4.39 -27.99
CA TYR A 170 10.28 -4.45 -28.02
C TYR A 170 9.73 -4.94 -26.69
N VAL A 171 10.28 -6.03 -26.14
CA VAL A 171 10.02 -6.52 -24.79
C VAL A 171 10.36 -5.40 -23.80
N LYS A 172 11.57 -4.83 -23.79
CA LYS A 172 11.94 -3.69 -22.93
C LYS A 172 11.04 -2.46 -23.08
N ARG A 173 10.46 -2.21 -24.26
CA ARG A 173 9.51 -1.13 -24.52
C ARG A 173 8.12 -1.48 -23.97
N LEU A 174 7.71 -2.74 -24.04
CA LEU A 174 6.56 -3.26 -23.30
C LEU A 174 6.80 -3.20 -21.78
N LEU A 175 8.02 -3.50 -21.31
CA LEU A 175 8.46 -3.41 -19.90
C LEU A 175 8.37 -1.98 -19.38
N ARG A 176 8.79 -0.99 -20.20
CA ARG A 176 8.70 0.43 -19.86
C ARG A 176 7.27 0.97 -19.91
N GLY A 177 6.29 0.14 -20.27
CA GLY A 177 4.95 0.60 -20.66
C GLY A 177 5.05 1.67 -21.76
N PRO A 178 3.97 2.35 -22.14
CA PRO A 178 4.16 3.71 -22.56
C PRO A 178 4.78 4.42 -21.36
N GLY A 179 6.09 4.67 -21.45
CA GLY A 179 6.65 5.90 -20.93
C GLY A 179 6.01 7.07 -21.67
N LYS A 180 4.68 7.22 -21.56
CA LYS A 180 4.26 8.52 -21.06
C LYS A 180 5.00 8.57 -19.73
N ALA A 181 6.01 9.43 -19.64
CA ALA A 181 6.14 10.16 -18.40
C ALA A 181 4.70 10.36 -17.91
N LEU A 182 4.36 9.87 -16.71
CA LEU A 182 3.31 10.53 -15.93
C LEU A 182 3.43 12.00 -16.31
N PRO A 183 2.43 12.65 -16.94
CA PRO A 183 2.63 14.00 -17.50
C PRO A 183 3.45 14.76 -16.49
N ALA A 184 4.68 15.12 -16.88
CA ALA A 184 5.91 15.08 -16.08
C ALA A 184 5.80 15.73 -14.70
N ALA A 185 4.98 15.25 -13.77
CA ALA A 185 4.29 16.19 -12.87
C ALA A 185 3.97 17.49 -13.65
N ALA A 186 2.96 17.48 -14.52
CA ALA A 186 2.38 18.73 -15.00
C ALA A 186 1.46 19.20 -13.87
N GLU A 187 1.83 19.98 -12.87
CA GLU A 187 3.11 20.57 -12.46
C GLU A 187 3.69 19.75 -11.28
N ALA A 188 5.01 19.72 -11.08
CA ALA A 188 5.52 19.45 -9.74
C ALA A 188 4.96 20.60 -8.91
N GLU A 189 3.84 20.37 -8.22
CA GLU A 189 3.33 21.32 -7.24
C GLU A 189 4.54 21.72 -6.41
N ALA A 190 4.75 23.02 -6.28
CA ALA A 190 5.82 23.55 -5.45
C ALA A 190 5.77 22.79 -4.12
N MET A 191 6.94 22.38 -3.61
CA MET A 191 7.03 21.71 -2.31
C MET A 191 6.10 22.44 -1.34
N PRO A 192 5.25 21.72 -0.59
CA PRO A 192 4.34 22.35 0.35
C PRO A 192 5.11 23.41 1.14
N ALA A 193 4.57 24.64 1.18
CA ALA A 193 5.26 25.76 1.80
C ALA A 193 5.72 25.41 3.22
N ALA A 194 6.84 25.96 3.67
CA ALA A 194 7.30 25.78 5.04
C ALA A 194 6.14 26.05 6.04
N GLY A 195 5.87 25.09 6.94
CA GLY A 195 4.72 25.13 7.85
C GLY A 195 3.43 24.47 7.37
N SER A 196 3.45 23.75 6.23
CA SER A 196 2.30 22.96 5.75
C SER A 196 2.02 21.70 6.57
N PHE A 197 3.02 21.20 7.30
CA PHE A 197 2.90 20.04 8.18
C PHE A 197 2.93 20.48 9.64
N ALA A 198 2.20 19.77 10.50
CA ALA A 198 2.24 20.01 11.95
C ALA A 198 3.64 19.74 12.54
N ILE A 199 4.39 18.82 11.92
CA ILE A 199 5.75 18.46 12.28
C ILE A 199 6.61 18.54 11.03
N GLU A 200 7.74 19.23 11.13
CA GLU A 200 8.66 19.39 10.01
C GLU A 200 9.14 18.03 9.47
N PRO A 201 8.99 17.75 8.17
CA PRO A 201 9.40 16.48 7.58
C PRO A 201 10.93 16.32 7.55
N PRO A 202 11.48 15.19 8.04
CA PRO A 202 12.91 14.90 7.89
C PRO A 202 13.26 14.60 6.42
N PRO A 203 14.56 14.65 6.04
CA PRO A 203 14.99 14.40 4.67
C PRO A 203 14.47 13.09 4.04
N ALA A 204 14.29 12.04 4.85
CA ALA A 204 13.78 10.74 4.41
C ALA A 204 12.30 10.78 3.92
N VAL A 205 11.54 11.81 4.32
CA VAL A 205 10.13 12.00 3.91
C VAL A 205 10.02 12.78 2.60
N LEU A 206 11.03 13.59 2.24
CA LEU A 206 10.98 14.46 1.07
C LEU A 206 10.68 13.72 -0.26
N PRO A 207 11.24 12.52 -0.53
CA PRO A 207 10.90 11.77 -1.74
C PRO A 207 9.41 11.36 -1.81
N PHE A 208 8.74 11.19 -0.68
CA PHE A 208 7.30 10.91 -0.64
C PHE A 208 6.49 12.18 -0.89
N ILE A 209 6.89 13.31 -0.32
CA ILE A 209 6.22 14.60 -0.55
C ILE A 209 6.31 14.99 -2.03
N GLN A 210 7.50 14.91 -2.63
CA GLN A 210 7.73 15.25 -4.05
C GLN A 210 6.90 14.41 -5.02
N ARG A 211 6.60 13.17 -4.65
CA ARG A 211 5.82 12.24 -5.45
C ARG A 211 4.34 12.19 -5.02
N SER A 212 3.95 12.90 -3.97
CA SER A 212 2.62 12.79 -3.37
C SER A 212 1.48 13.11 -4.34
N ALA A 213 1.69 14.04 -5.27
CA ALA A 213 0.75 14.36 -6.34
C ALA A 213 0.36 13.14 -7.20
N LEU A 214 1.21 12.11 -7.27
CA LEU A 214 0.93 10.89 -8.05
C LEU A 214 -0.18 10.03 -7.44
N TRP A 215 -0.38 10.11 -6.13
CA TRP A 215 -1.32 9.26 -5.41
C TRP A 215 -2.30 10.04 -4.54
N ARG A 216 -2.12 11.36 -4.34
CA ARG A 216 -2.98 12.19 -3.48
C ARG A 216 -4.46 12.04 -3.84
N ASP A 217 -4.82 12.19 -5.11
CA ASP A 217 -6.22 12.09 -5.56
C ASP A 217 -6.76 10.67 -5.37
N THR A 218 -5.91 9.67 -5.65
CA THR A 218 -6.26 8.25 -5.46
C THR A 218 -6.51 7.94 -3.98
N LEU A 219 -5.69 8.48 -3.09
CA LEU A 219 -5.82 8.32 -1.64
C LEU A 219 -7.04 9.08 -1.10
N ALA A 220 -7.24 10.33 -1.54
CA ALA A 220 -8.36 11.18 -1.13
C ALA A 220 -9.73 10.59 -1.50
N TRP A 221 -9.78 9.65 -2.45
CA TRP A 221 -10.99 8.92 -2.78
C TRP A 221 -11.42 7.96 -1.66
N TYR A 222 -10.53 7.49 -0.79
CA TYR A 222 -10.90 6.57 0.29
C TYR A 222 -11.46 7.33 1.50
N ASP A 223 -12.35 6.70 2.26
CA ASP A 223 -12.91 7.31 3.47
C ASP A 223 -11.96 7.11 4.66
N VAL A 224 -11.28 5.97 4.70
CA VAL A 224 -10.25 5.65 5.69
C VAL A 224 -9.04 5.02 4.98
N ILE A 225 -7.84 5.46 5.35
CA ILE A 225 -6.58 4.89 4.89
C ILE A 225 -5.85 4.31 6.11
N GLN A 226 -5.53 3.03 6.07
CA GLN A 226 -4.82 2.33 7.12
C GLN A 226 -3.42 1.96 6.62
N GLY A 227 -2.41 2.70 7.07
CA GLY A 227 -1.02 2.41 6.76
C GLY A 227 -0.39 1.51 7.81
N TYR A 228 0.18 0.40 7.38
CA TYR A 228 0.84 -0.54 8.29
C TYR A 228 2.29 -0.13 8.50
N THR A 229 2.73 -0.01 9.76
CA THR A 229 4.07 0.45 10.13
C THR A 229 4.39 1.84 9.55
N ILE A 230 5.41 1.97 8.69
CA ILE A 230 5.82 3.24 8.07
C ILE A 230 4.93 3.65 6.89
N GLN A 231 4.01 2.80 6.45
CA GLN A 231 3.26 2.98 5.20
C GLN A 231 2.21 4.10 5.28
N SER A 232 1.91 4.61 6.48
CA SER A 232 1.17 5.86 6.63
C SER A 232 1.92 7.09 6.11
N VAL A 233 3.19 6.95 5.72
CA VAL A 233 3.94 8.00 5.01
C VAL A 233 3.22 8.48 3.75
N TYR A 234 2.50 7.61 3.02
CA TYR A 234 1.81 8.01 1.79
C TYR A 234 0.71 9.05 2.04
N PRO A 235 -0.31 8.79 2.90
CA PRO A 235 -1.32 9.79 3.22
C PRO A 235 -0.75 10.98 4.01
N ALA A 236 0.22 10.75 4.92
CA ALA A 236 0.85 11.83 5.69
C ALA A 236 1.60 12.82 4.78
N ALA A 237 2.42 12.33 3.85
CA ALA A 237 3.14 13.16 2.89
C ALA A 237 2.20 13.84 1.89
N ALA A 238 1.04 13.25 1.60
CA ALA A 238 -0.02 13.86 0.80
C ALA A 238 -0.87 14.87 1.60
N GLY A 239 -0.61 15.06 2.90
CA GLY A 239 -1.34 16.00 3.75
C GLY A 239 -2.81 15.64 3.94
N LEU A 240 -3.15 14.34 3.88
CA LEU A 240 -4.51 13.86 4.05
C LEU A 240 -4.82 13.62 5.53
N PRO A 241 -6.02 13.95 6.03
CA PRO A 241 -6.38 13.79 7.44
C PRO A 241 -7.08 12.45 7.73
N ASN A 242 -7.50 11.70 6.72
CA ASN A 242 -8.35 10.53 6.84
C ASN A 242 -7.54 9.22 6.86
N PHE A 243 -6.50 9.17 7.69
CA PHE A 243 -5.66 7.99 7.82
C PHE A 243 -5.31 7.66 9.28
N LEU A 244 -4.85 6.43 9.49
CA LEU A 244 -4.31 5.95 10.75
C LEU A 244 -3.09 5.06 10.51
N SER A 245 -2.21 5.01 11.50
CA SER A 245 -1.09 4.05 11.52
C SER A 245 -1.45 2.79 12.29
N TYR A 246 -1.29 1.65 11.64
CA TYR A 246 -1.45 0.33 12.24
C TYR A 246 -0.06 -0.21 12.64
N GLU A 247 0.22 -0.12 13.92
CA GLU A 247 1.47 -0.49 14.58
C GLU A 247 1.48 -2.00 14.88
N LEU A 248 2.59 -2.67 14.52
CA LEU A 248 2.74 -4.13 14.60
C LEU A 248 3.98 -4.58 15.42
N GLY A 249 4.67 -3.67 16.08
CA GLY A 249 5.94 -3.87 16.76
C GLY A 249 7.09 -2.96 16.34
N THR A 250 6.95 -2.22 15.23
CA THR A 250 7.94 -1.29 14.71
C THR A 250 8.25 -0.17 15.69
N ILE A 251 7.25 0.28 16.47
CA ILE A 251 7.41 1.43 17.38
C ILE A 251 8.38 1.15 18.53
N ARG A 252 8.70 -0.12 18.83
CA ARG A 252 9.55 -0.53 19.96
C ARG A 252 10.95 0.09 19.94
N GLY A 253 11.50 0.32 18.76
CA GLY A 253 12.92 0.68 18.62
C GLY A 253 13.16 1.65 17.47
N LEU A 254 12.68 1.31 16.27
CA LEU A 254 13.01 2.02 15.05
C LEU A 254 12.80 3.55 15.15
N PRO A 255 11.70 4.09 15.69
CA PRO A 255 11.52 5.54 15.81
C PRO A 255 12.63 6.24 16.62
N PHE A 256 13.24 5.55 17.59
CA PHE A 256 14.24 6.10 18.50
C PHE A 256 15.66 6.11 17.92
N GLU A 257 15.85 5.47 16.77
CA GLU A 257 17.13 5.49 16.08
C GLU A 257 17.32 6.81 15.31
N GLU A 258 18.56 7.31 15.28
CA GLU A 258 18.95 8.48 14.49
C GLU A 258 19.33 8.12 13.04
N THR A 259 18.79 7.02 12.54
CA THR A 259 18.90 6.60 11.14
C THR A 259 17.85 7.34 10.27
N PRO A 260 18.02 7.40 8.94
CA PRO A 260 16.99 7.95 8.06
C PRO A 260 15.62 7.26 8.24
N GLU A 261 15.63 5.94 8.42
CA GLU A 261 14.44 5.13 8.62
C GLU A 261 13.80 5.37 10.00
N GLY A 262 14.61 5.51 11.05
CA GLY A 262 14.10 5.86 12.38
C GLY A 262 13.44 7.24 12.42
N ARG A 263 14.05 8.25 11.79
CA ARG A 263 13.43 9.59 11.66
C ARG A 263 12.15 9.57 10.83
N LEU A 264 12.12 8.83 9.72
CA LEU A 264 10.91 8.62 8.93
C LEU A 264 9.80 8.01 9.78
N THR A 265 10.10 6.92 10.47
CA THR A 265 9.15 6.19 11.32
C THR A 265 8.60 7.08 12.43
N ARG A 266 9.47 7.81 13.14
CA ARG A 266 9.07 8.80 14.15
C ARG A 266 8.15 9.86 13.59
N TRP A 267 8.47 10.41 12.42
CA TRP A 267 7.64 11.43 11.79
C TRP A 267 6.26 10.89 11.41
N VAL A 268 6.20 9.70 10.81
CA VAL A 268 4.94 9.05 10.40
C VAL A 268 4.00 8.84 11.58
N TYR A 269 4.48 8.25 12.68
CA TYR A 269 3.63 8.03 13.86
C TYR A 269 3.14 9.33 14.47
N ARG A 270 3.99 10.35 14.59
CA ARG A 270 3.59 11.64 15.17
C ARG A 270 2.68 12.47 14.25
N MET A 271 2.72 12.23 12.94
CA MET A 271 1.79 12.85 11.98
C MET A 271 0.47 12.10 11.86
N SER A 272 0.36 10.89 12.42
CA SER A 272 -0.84 10.06 12.30
C SER A 272 -1.98 10.61 13.16
N PRO A 273 -3.18 10.85 12.58
CA PRO A 273 -4.36 11.28 13.33
C PRO A 273 -4.77 10.29 14.42
N GLU A 274 -4.67 8.99 14.09
CA GLU A 274 -4.96 7.89 15.01
C GLU A 274 -3.85 6.84 14.87
N VAL A 275 -3.52 6.16 15.96
CA VAL A 275 -2.54 5.06 15.98
C VAL A 275 -3.14 3.84 16.63
N PHE A 276 -3.25 2.75 15.88
CA PHE A 276 -3.69 1.46 16.39
C PHE A 276 -2.48 0.64 16.79
N VAL A 277 -2.42 0.21 18.04
CA VAL A 277 -1.30 -0.56 18.61
C VAL A 277 -1.77 -1.97 18.92
N THR A 278 -1.18 -2.96 18.24
CA THR A 278 -1.59 -4.36 18.40
C THR A 278 -0.95 -5.07 19.59
N ASN A 279 0.24 -4.63 19.99
CA ASN A 279 1.01 -5.30 21.04
C ASN A 279 1.09 -4.40 22.27
N SER A 280 0.65 -4.90 23.44
CA SER A 280 0.59 -4.10 24.67
C SER A 280 1.97 -3.61 25.14
N ASP A 281 3.03 -4.33 24.81
CA ASP A 281 4.42 -3.96 25.12
C ASP A 281 4.93 -2.77 24.27
N CYS A 282 4.19 -2.36 23.24
CA CYS A 282 4.50 -1.17 22.44
C CYS A 282 3.95 0.13 23.06
N MET A 283 3.09 0.04 24.08
CA MET A 283 2.49 1.21 24.72
C MET A 283 3.52 2.15 25.38
N PRO A 284 4.52 1.66 26.16
CA PRO A 284 5.54 2.54 26.71
C PRO A 284 6.34 3.27 25.62
N ALA A 285 6.55 2.63 24.47
CA ALA A 285 7.22 3.25 23.33
C ALA A 285 6.34 4.33 22.67
N ALA A 286 5.03 4.11 22.56
CA ALA A 286 4.08 5.14 22.10
C ALA A 286 4.11 6.39 22.99
N GLU A 287 4.11 6.20 24.32
CA GLU A 287 4.24 7.28 25.30
C GLU A 287 5.59 8.00 25.18
N ALA A 288 6.70 7.24 25.11
CA ALA A 288 8.04 7.79 24.97
C ALA A 288 8.24 8.56 23.65
N LEU A 289 7.50 8.22 22.60
CA LEU A 289 7.49 8.93 21.32
C LEU A 289 6.73 10.27 21.40
N GLY A 290 5.99 10.51 22.50
CA GLY A 290 5.17 11.69 22.72
C GLY A 290 3.90 11.70 21.88
N LEU A 291 3.32 10.52 21.62
CA LEU A 291 2.01 10.43 20.97
C LEU A 291 0.91 10.90 21.91
N ASP A 292 -0.16 11.47 21.36
CA ASP A 292 -1.35 11.78 22.15
C ASP A 292 -2.09 10.48 22.45
N MET A 293 -2.02 10.04 23.70
CA MET A 293 -2.61 8.78 24.13
C MET A 293 -4.14 8.76 24.04
N GLY A 294 -4.80 9.92 23.87
CA GLY A 294 -6.24 9.98 23.52
C GLY A 294 -6.56 9.48 22.11
N HIS A 295 -5.54 9.43 21.24
CA HIS A 295 -5.61 8.99 19.85
C HIS A 295 -4.79 7.70 19.59
N VAL A 296 -4.38 7.00 20.67
CA VAL A 296 -3.72 5.71 20.61
C VAL A 296 -4.67 4.62 21.09
N HIS A 297 -5.00 3.69 20.19
CA HIS A 297 -6.00 2.65 20.44
C HIS A 297 -5.33 1.29 20.53
N LYS A 298 -5.57 0.58 21.65
CA LYS A 298 -5.17 -0.82 21.77
C LYS A 298 -6.13 -1.66 20.94
N VAL A 299 -5.60 -2.39 19.97
CA VAL A 299 -6.39 -3.30 19.13
C VAL A 299 -5.76 -4.69 19.18
N LEU A 300 -6.53 -5.72 18.84
CA LEU A 300 -5.96 -7.05 18.62
C LEU A 300 -5.52 -7.18 17.17
N HIS A 301 -4.57 -8.10 16.96
CA HIS A 301 -4.30 -8.62 15.62
C HIS A 301 -5.57 -9.19 15.01
N ALA A 302 -5.76 -8.94 13.73
CA ALA A 302 -6.83 -9.53 12.98
C ALA A 302 -6.58 -11.02 12.77
N PHE A 303 -7.50 -11.86 13.24
CA PHE A 303 -7.53 -13.29 12.97
C PHE A 303 -8.84 -13.63 12.28
N ASP A 304 -8.75 -14.31 11.15
CA ASP A 304 -9.91 -14.83 10.43
C ASP A 304 -9.96 -16.34 10.71
N ILE A 305 -10.79 -16.69 11.69
CA ILE A 305 -11.00 -18.04 12.21
C ILE A 305 -12.06 -18.81 11.42
#